data_AF-A0A433UXF4-F1
#
_entry.id   AF-A0A433UXF4-F1
#
_cell.length_a   1.000
_cell.length_b   1.000
_cell.length_c   1.000
_cell.angle_alpha   90.00
_cell.angle_beta   90.00
_cell.angle_gamma   90.00
#
_symmetry.space_group_name_H-M   'P 1'
#
loop_
_entity.id
_entity.type
_entity.pdbx_description
1 polymer ?
#
loop_
_entity_poly.entity_id
_entity_poly.type
_entity_poly.pdbx_seq_one_letter_code
_entity_poly.pdbx_strand_id
1 'polypeptide(L)'
;MSTLNLNFKQFINIPYRIVTRITGTDLRVFVKNIIGLAPYIRDWINYNRQVALANPFRAKLSGFLSHYTLADRYENAGVAKGEYFHQDLWFARKIFADNPEQHWDIGSRIDGFIAHLLVFRSVKVIDIRSINSQVSGLCFQQGDITSLSLADNSIKSISCLHTIEHIGLGRYGDPIDPLGHLKGIKELQRILAPGGKLYFSAPIGKERVEFNAHRIFDPSTIIDKFSDLNLIDFAAINKQGDLVEPAKWQDFRDVDYACGLFVFEKCVN
;
A
#
# COMPACT_ATOMS: atom_id res chain seq x y z
N MET A 1 -1.85 -21.41 -32.42
CA MET A 1 -3.15 -21.05 -31.81
C MET A 1 -3.04 -20.31 -30.45
N SER A 2 -1.89 -19.76 -30.06
CA SER A 2 -1.69 -19.07 -28.76
C SER A 2 -1.57 -17.54 -28.84
N THR A 3 -1.44 -16.95 -30.03
CA THR A 3 -1.25 -15.50 -30.23
C THR A 3 -2.56 -14.71 -30.39
N LEU A 4 -3.66 -15.36 -30.78
CA LEU A 4 -4.98 -14.71 -30.94
C LEU A 4 -5.68 -14.40 -29.60
N ASN A 5 -5.40 -15.17 -28.54
CA ASN A 5 -6.04 -15.00 -27.23
C ASN A 5 -5.46 -13.84 -26.40
N LEU A 6 -4.22 -13.42 -26.66
CA LEU A 6 -3.62 -12.26 -25.97
C LEU A 6 -4.17 -10.93 -26.49
N ASN A 7 -4.40 -10.80 -27.80
CA ASN A 7 -4.93 -9.58 -28.39
C ASN A 7 -6.39 -9.33 -27.97
N PHE A 8 -7.25 -10.34 -27.96
CA PHE A 8 -8.67 -10.15 -27.64
C PHE A 8 -8.91 -9.66 -26.19
N LYS A 9 -8.11 -10.14 -25.23
CA LYS A 9 -8.17 -9.68 -23.83
C LYS A 9 -7.72 -8.22 -23.69
N GLN A 10 -6.70 -7.78 -24.43
CA GLN A 10 -6.26 -6.38 -24.40
C GLN A 10 -7.31 -5.43 -25.00
N PHE A 11 -7.98 -5.83 -26.09
CA PHE A 11 -9.04 -5.04 -26.74
C PHE A 11 -10.28 -4.81 -25.86
N ILE A 12 -10.60 -5.72 -24.94
CA ILE A 12 -11.73 -5.55 -24.00
C ILE A 12 -11.30 -4.85 -22.71
N ASN A 13 -10.09 -5.13 -22.22
CA ASN A 13 -9.61 -4.61 -20.94
C ASN A 13 -9.31 -3.10 -20.98
N ILE A 14 -8.86 -2.56 -22.12
CA ILE A 14 -8.55 -1.13 -22.24
C ILE A 14 -9.83 -0.27 -22.19
N PRO A 15 -10.87 -0.53 -23.02
CA PRO A 15 -12.14 0.19 -22.91
C PRO A 15 -12.81 0.02 -21.55
N TYR A 16 -12.78 -1.18 -20.98
CA TYR A 16 -13.33 -1.44 -19.65
C TYR A 16 -12.66 -0.59 -18.57
N ARG A 17 -11.32 -0.56 -18.53
CA ARG A 17 -10.58 0.25 -17.53
C ARG A 17 -10.81 1.74 -17.71
N ILE A 18 -10.95 2.21 -18.95
CA ILE A 18 -11.27 3.62 -19.24
C ILE A 18 -12.69 3.94 -18.74
N VAL A 19 -13.69 3.13 -19.10
CA VAL A 19 -15.07 3.32 -18.68
C VAL A 19 -15.16 3.29 -17.15
N THR A 20 -14.63 2.28 -16.47
CA THR A 20 -14.68 2.20 -15.01
C THR A 20 -13.95 3.37 -14.33
N ARG A 21 -12.82 3.84 -14.87
CA ARG A 21 -12.11 5.01 -14.31
C ARG A 21 -12.85 6.33 -14.50
N ILE A 22 -13.56 6.49 -15.63
CA ILE A 22 -14.32 7.71 -15.93
C ILE A 22 -15.68 7.73 -15.21
N THR A 23 -16.41 6.61 -15.22
CA THR A 23 -17.78 6.54 -14.71
C THR A 23 -17.87 6.05 -13.27
N GLY A 24 -16.78 5.52 -12.70
CA GLY A 24 -16.78 4.87 -11.40
C GLY A 24 -17.57 3.56 -11.34
N THR A 25 -18.09 3.06 -12.46
CA THR A 25 -19.00 1.91 -12.49
C THR A 25 -18.25 0.62 -12.84
N ASP A 26 -18.28 -0.39 -11.95
CA ASP A 26 -17.80 -1.75 -12.22
C ASP A 26 -18.98 -2.64 -12.64
N LEU A 27 -19.03 -2.99 -13.94
CA LEU A 27 -20.10 -3.80 -14.50
C LEU A 27 -20.15 -5.23 -13.93
N ARG A 28 -19.04 -5.75 -13.40
CA ARG A 28 -19.00 -7.09 -12.79
C ARG A 28 -19.69 -7.05 -11.43
N VAL A 29 -19.43 -6.01 -10.64
CA VAL A 29 -20.14 -5.76 -9.38
C VAL A 29 -21.64 -5.60 -9.63
N PHE A 30 -22.01 -4.84 -10.67
CA PHE A 30 -23.42 -4.72 -11.09
C PHE A 30 -24.07 -6.07 -11.37
N VAL A 31 -23.45 -6.92 -12.20
CA VAL A 31 -23.99 -8.26 -12.53
C VAL A 31 -24.11 -9.14 -11.28
N LYS A 32 -23.09 -9.17 -10.42
CA LYS A 32 -23.15 -9.92 -9.14
C LYS A 32 -24.32 -9.47 -8.27
N ASN A 33 -24.56 -8.17 -8.17
CA ASN A 33 -25.68 -7.63 -7.40
C ASN A 33 -27.05 -8.08 -7.96
N ILE A 34 -27.21 -8.11 -9.29
CA ILE A 34 -28.44 -8.64 -9.92
C ILE A 34 -28.64 -10.12 -9.58
N ILE A 35 -27.58 -10.94 -9.69
CA ILE A 35 -27.64 -12.37 -9.35
C ILE A 35 -27.94 -12.58 -7.86
N GLY A 36 -27.44 -11.71 -6.99
CA GLY A 36 -27.65 -11.76 -5.54
C GLY A 36 -29.08 -11.42 -5.07
N LEU A 37 -29.90 -10.78 -5.92
CA LEU A 37 -31.25 -10.35 -5.54
C LEU A 37 -32.20 -11.51 -5.27
N ALA A 38 -32.19 -12.53 -6.14
CA ALA A 38 -33.08 -13.69 -6.01
C ALA A 38 -32.85 -14.49 -4.71
N PRO A 39 -31.61 -14.86 -4.34
CA PRO A 39 -31.39 -15.56 -3.09
C PRO A 39 -31.56 -14.63 -1.88
N TYR A 40 -31.30 -13.32 -1.99
CA TYR A 40 -31.63 -12.36 -0.93
C TYR A 40 -33.13 -12.33 -0.57
N ILE A 41 -34.01 -12.23 -1.58
CA ILE A 41 -35.48 -12.27 -1.38
C ILE A 41 -35.89 -13.57 -0.71
N ARG A 42 -35.36 -14.70 -1.20
CA ARG A 42 -35.62 -16.03 -0.64
C ARG A 42 -35.20 -16.12 0.82
N ASP A 43 -33.99 -15.66 1.13
CA ASP A 43 -33.40 -15.71 2.47
C ASP A 43 -34.19 -14.81 3.43
N TRP A 44 -34.64 -13.63 2.99
CA TRP A 44 -35.50 -12.72 3.78
C TRP A 44 -36.87 -13.34 4.11
N ILE A 45 -37.53 -13.96 3.13
CA ILE A 45 -38.81 -14.66 3.35
C ILE A 45 -38.63 -15.83 4.32
N ASN A 46 -37.58 -16.64 4.12
CA ASN A 46 -37.28 -17.79 4.96
C ASN A 46 -36.96 -17.35 6.40
N TYR A 47 -36.17 -16.30 6.58
CA TYR A 47 -35.84 -15.73 7.88
C TYR A 47 -37.11 -15.32 8.64
N ASN A 48 -37.97 -14.50 8.02
CA ASN A 48 -39.19 -14.02 8.69
C ASN A 48 -40.23 -15.13 8.93
N ARG A 49 -40.21 -16.23 8.17
CA ARG A 49 -41.03 -17.43 8.45
C ARG A 49 -40.53 -18.21 9.67
N GLN A 50 -39.21 -18.24 9.87
CA GLN A 50 -38.56 -18.99 10.97
C GLN A 50 -38.51 -18.21 12.29
N VAL A 51 -38.68 -16.89 12.25
CA VAL A 51 -38.78 -16.07 13.47
C VAL A 51 -40.08 -16.41 14.20
N ALA A 52 -40.00 -17.42 15.07
CA ALA A 52 -41.03 -17.73 16.06
C ALA A 52 -41.25 -16.52 16.97
N LEU A 53 -42.42 -16.49 17.63
CA LEU A 53 -42.86 -15.39 18.51
C LEU A 53 -41.86 -15.03 19.65
N ALA A 54 -40.86 -15.87 19.92
CA ALA A 54 -39.84 -15.67 20.97
C ALA A 54 -38.54 -14.97 20.50
N ASN A 55 -38.30 -14.77 19.19
CA ASN A 55 -37.12 -14.03 18.71
C ASN A 55 -37.50 -12.58 18.30
N PRO A 56 -37.01 -11.54 19.00
CA PRO A 56 -37.38 -10.16 18.72
C PRO A 56 -36.73 -9.59 17.44
N PHE A 57 -35.73 -10.26 16.87
CA PHE A 57 -35.02 -9.80 15.68
C PHE A 57 -35.80 -10.14 14.39
N ARG A 58 -36.89 -9.42 14.11
CA ARG A 58 -37.60 -9.53 12.82
C ARG A 58 -36.94 -8.67 11.74
N ALA A 59 -36.80 -9.22 10.53
CA ALA A 59 -36.28 -8.47 9.39
C ALA A 59 -37.35 -7.52 8.84
N LYS A 60 -37.18 -6.22 9.08
CA LYS A 60 -38.11 -5.17 8.64
C LYS A 60 -37.99 -4.92 7.13
N LEU A 61 -39.09 -4.52 6.50
CA LEU A 61 -39.11 -4.12 5.08
C LEU A 61 -38.22 -2.89 4.82
N SER A 62 -38.10 -1.97 5.79
CA SER A 62 -37.19 -0.84 5.67
C SER A 62 -35.74 -1.29 5.51
N GLY A 63 -35.29 -2.27 6.31
CA GLY A 63 -33.97 -2.90 6.16
C GLY A 63 -33.82 -3.62 4.82
N PHE A 64 -34.88 -4.31 4.37
CA PHE A 64 -34.91 -5.00 3.07
C PHE A 64 -34.61 -4.08 1.87
N LEU A 65 -35.04 -2.82 1.94
CA LEU A 65 -34.89 -1.85 0.85
C LEU A 65 -33.65 -0.96 0.96
N SER A 66 -32.99 -0.90 2.12
CA SER A 66 -31.94 0.11 2.39
C SER A 66 -30.63 -0.45 2.93
N HIS A 67 -30.61 -1.67 3.46
CA HIS A 67 -29.43 -2.26 4.09
C HIS A 67 -29.27 -3.71 3.63
N TYR A 68 -28.84 -3.88 2.38
CA TYR A 68 -28.62 -5.20 1.76
C TYR A 68 -27.21 -5.32 1.19
N THR A 69 -26.65 -6.52 1.28
CA THR A 69 -25.43 -6.92 0.60
C THR A 69 -25.75 -8.12 -0.30
N LEU A 70 -25.66 -7.91 -1.62
CA LEU A 70 -26.08 -8.91 -2.60
C LEU A 70 -24.88 -9.70 -3.16
N ALA A 71 -23.70 -9.08 -3.19
CA ALA A 71 -22.51 -9.63 -3.82
C ALA A 71 -21.61 -10.42 -2.86
N ASP A 72 -21.53 -10.05 -1.57
CA ASP A 72 -20.58 -10.60 -0.58
C ASP A 72 -20.59 -12.12 -0.50
N ARG A 73 -21.76 -12.76 -0.66
CA ARG A 73 -21.91 -14.22 -0.63
C ARG A 73 -21.14 -14.94 -1.75
N TYR A 74 -20.70 -14.21 -2.76
CA TYR A 74 -19.91 -14.70 -3.90
C TYR A 74 -18.46 -14.19 -3.85
N GLU A 75 -18.07 -13.54 -2.74
CA GLU A 75 -16.72 -13.03 -2.54
C GLU A 75 -15.91 -13.98 -1.66
N ASN A 76 -14.59 -13.89 -1.79
CA ASN A 76 -13.68 -14.58 -0.88
C ASN A 76 -13.61 -13.79 0.43
N ALA A 77 -13.14 -14.43 1.51
CA ALA A 77 -13.01 -13.81 2.84
C ALA A 77 -12.05 -12.60 2.92
N GLY A 78 -11.34 -12.29 1.84
CA GLY A 78 -10.41 -11.18 1.74
C GLY A 78 -9.30 -11.44 0.74
N VAL A 79 -8.28 -10.59 0.78
CA VAL A 79 -7.07 -10.71 -0.04
C VAL A 79 -5.86 -10.81 0.88
N ALA A 80 -5.27 -12.00 0.98
CA ALA A 80 -4.06 -12.28 1.75
C ALA A 80 -2.84 -12.40 0.84
N LYS A 81 -2.68 -11.45 -0.10
CA LYS A 81 -1.63 -11.41 -1.10
C LYS A 81 -1.41 -9.98 -1.61
N GLY A 82 -0.36 -9.78 -2.38
CA GLY A 82 -0.04 -8.51 -3.02
C GLY A 82 0.88 -7.63 -2.17
N GLU A 83 1.29 -6.53 -2.78
CA GLU A 83 2.37 -5.66 -2.28
C GLU A 83 2.10 -5.16 -0.87
N TYR A 84 1.00 -4.43 -0.67
CA TYR A 84 0.65 -3.91 0.64
C TYR A 84 0.49 -5.00 1.70
N PHE A 85 -0.12 -6.15 1.37
CA PHE A 85 -0.34 -7.20 2.38
C PHE A 85 0.99 -7.76 2.91
N HIS A 86 1.90 -8.13 2.01
CA HIS A 86 3.18 -8.71 2.42
C HIS A 86 4.15 -7.65 2.96
N GLN A 87 4.22 -6.48 2.34
CA GLN A 87 5.07 -5.36 2.77
C GLN A 87 4.72 -4.94 4.20
N ASP A 88 3.43 -4.67 4.45
CA ASP A 88 3.00 -4.12 5.71
C ASP A 88 3.31 -5.11 6.85
N LEU A 89 3.09 -6.41 6.63
CA LEU A 89 3.44 -7.47 7.60
C LEU A 89 4.94 -7.65 7.78
N TRP A 90 5.71 -7.63 6.69
CA TRP A 90 7.15 -7.86 6.72
C TRP A 90 7.88 -6.77 7.51
N PHE A 91 7.60 -5.51 7.21
CA PHE A 91 8.18 -4.39 7.93
C PHE A 91 7.69 -4.28 9.37
N ALA A 92 6.40 -4.49 9.64
CA ALA A 92 5.88 -4.46 11.01
C ALA A 92 6.56 -5.50 11.90
N ARG A 93 6.81 -6.72 11.40
CA ARG A 93 7.54 -7.77 12.14
C ARG A 93 8.98 -7.35 12.45
N LYS A 94 9.68 -6.73 11.50
CA LYS A 94 11.06 -6.27 11.72
C LYS A 94 11.11 -5.13 12.74
N ILE A 95 10.24 -4.14 12.62
CA ILE A 95 10.18 -3.02 13.58
C ILE A 95 9.79 -3.51 14.98
N PHE A 96 8.89 -4.50 15.08
CA PHE A 96 8.57 -5.14 16.34
C PHE A 96 9.80 -5.82 16.96
N ALA A 97 10.56 -6.59 16.17
CA ALA A 97 11.77 -7.26 16.63
C ALA A 97 12.89 -6.28 17.02
N ASP A 98 13.06 -5.20 16.25
CA ASP A 98 14.04 -4.14 16.51
C ASP A 98 13.65 -3.26 17.71
N ASN A 99 12.36 -3.24 18.07
CA ASN A 99 11.79 -2.57 19.24
C ASN A 99 12.31 -1.13 19.49
N PRO A 100 12.32 -0.23 18.48
CA PRO A 100 12.86 1.11 18.63
C PRO A 100 12.03 1.94 19.61
N GLU A 101 12.64 2.81 20.40
CA GLU A 101 11.92 3.68 21.35
C GLU A 101 10.81 4.49 20.66
N GLN A 102 11.14 5.08 19.51
CA GLN A 102 10.23 5.86 18.67
C GLN A 102 10.41 5.46 17.20
N HIS A 103 9.32 5.42 16.45
CA HIS A 103 9.33 5.17 15.01
C HIS A 103 8.71 6.35 14.26
N TRP A 104 9.39 6.79 13.20
CA TRP A 104 8.87 7.79 12.27
C TRP A 104 8.50 7.13 10.96
N ASP A 105 7.37 7.50 10.40
CA ASP A 105 6.95 7.08 9.07
C ASP A 105 6.77 8.29 8.15
N ILE A 106 7.22 8.16 6.90
CA ILE A 106 7.05 9.19 5.89
C ILE A 106 6.23 8.65 4.71
N GLY A 107 4.96 9.06 4.66
CA GLY A 107 4.05 8.86 3.52
C GLY A 107 3.39 7.49 3.39
N SER A 108 3.61 6.56 4.32
CA SER A 108 2.99 5.24 4.23
C SER A 108 1.50 5.27 4.54
N ARG A 109 0.79 4.23 4.10
CA ARG A 109 -0.65 4.11 4.27
C ARG A 109 -1.05 4.00 5.75
N ILE A 110 -1.91 4.91 6.21
CA ILE A 110 -2.41 4.96 7.59
C ILE A 110 -3.29 3.74 7.92
N ASP A 111 -4.22 3.39 7.05
CA ASP A 111 -5.16 2.25 7.19
C ASP A 111 -4.55 0.89 6.78
N GLY A 112 -3.22 0.80 6.73
CA GLY A 112 -2.47 -0.43 6.48
C GLY A 112 -1.28 -0.56 7.43
N PHE A 113 -0.08 -0.36 6.90
CA PHE A 113 1.17 -0.45 7.66
C PHE A 113 1.14 0.27 9.02
N ILE A 114 0.68 1.52 9.08
CA ILE A 114 0.65 2.27 10.34
C ILE A 114 -0.32 1.64 11.34
N ALA A 115 -1.49 1.19 10.88
CA ALA A 115 -2.43 0.47 11.74
C ALA A 115 -1.81 -0.79 12.36
N HIS A 116 -0.92 -1.51 11.65
CA HIS A 116 -0.18 -2.62 12.23
C HIS A 116 0.84 -2.19 13.28
N LEU A 117 1.57 -1.09 13.06
CA LEU A 117 2.54 -0.59 14.03
C LEU A 117 1.87 -0.09 15.32
N LEU A 118 0.73 0.60 15.19
CA LEU A 118 0.00 1.18 16.34
C LEU A 118 -0.47 0.14 17.36
N VAL A 119 -0.47 -1.16 17.01
CA VAL A 119 -0.72 -2.24 17.95
C VAL A 119 0.38 -2.34 19.02
N PHE A 120 1.62 -1.96 18.69
CA PHE A 120 2.78 -2.18 19.57
C PHE A 120 3.77 -1.01 19.64
N ARG A 121 3.55 0.08 18.89
CA ARG A 121 4.45 1.23 18.81
C ARG A 121 3.68 2.52 18.53
N SER A 122 3.98 3.57 19.28
CA SER A 122 3.57 4.92 18.89
C SER A 122 4.37 5.40 17.68
N VAL A 123 3.69 5.95 16.67
CA VAL A 123 4.29 6.34 15.39
C VAL A 123 4.07 7.82 15.15
N LYS A 124 5.14 8.50 14.70
CA LYS A 124 5.06 9.86 14.16
C LYS A 124 5.01 9.78 12.64
N VAL A 125 3.92 10.21 12.04
CA VAL A 125 3.70 10.16 10.59
C VAL A 125 3.85 11.55 9.99
N ILE A 126 4.63 11.64 8.89
CA ILE A 126 4.67 12.81 8.02
C ILE A 126 4.10 12.44 6.65
N ASP A 127 3.07 13.15 6.20
CA ASP A 127 2.50 12.99 4.85
C ASP A 127 2.11 14.37 4.29
N ILE A 128 2.18 14.54 2.98
CA ILE A 128 1.76 15.79 2.32
C ILE A 128 0.24 15.97 2.39
N ARG A 129 -0.51 14.87 2.49
CA ARG A 129 -1.97 14.84 2.61
C ARG A 129 -2.35 14.93 4.09
N SER A 130 -3.17 15.91 4.44
CA SER A 130 -3.64 16.04 5.82
C SER A 130 -4.64 14.94 6.19
N ILE A 131 -4.66 14.60 7.48
CA ILE A 131 -5.70 13.78 8.10
C ILE A 131 -6.10 14.41 9.43
N ASN A 132 -7.38 14.29 9.79
CA ASN A 132 -7.85 14.53 11.15
C ASN A 132 -8.07 13.18 11.83
N SER A 133 -7.29 12.89 12.86
CA SER A 133 -7.35 11.62 13.59
C SER A 133 -7.11 11.86 15.09
N GLN A 134 -7.80 11.07 15.90
CA GLN A 134 -7.66 11.03 17.36
C GLN A 134 -7.19 9.63 17.83
N VAL A 135 -6.62 8.84 16.92
CA VAL A 135 -6.16 7.48 17.22
C VAL A 135 -4.99 7.55 18.21
N SER A 136 -5.10 6.80 19.31
CA SER A 136 -4.05 6.72 20.32
C SER A 136 -2.74 6.18 19.73
N GLY A 137 -1.61 6.75 20.13
CA GLY A 137 -0.28 6.38 19.65
C GLY A 137 0.10 6.97 18.27
N LEU A 138 -0.84 7.58 17.55
CA LEU A 138 -0.57 8.24 16.27
C LEU A 138 -0.33 9.74 16.47
N CYS A 139 0.85 10.22 16.10
CA CYS A 139 1.15 11.64 16.02
C CYS A 139 1.34 12.02 14.55
N PHE A 140 0.51 12.90 14.02
CA PHE A 140 0.53 13.26 12.60
C PHE A 140 1.04 14.69 12.39
N GLN A 141 1.91 14.86 11.40
CA GLN A 141 2.38 16.16 10.93
C GLN A 141 2.23 16.22 9.41
N GLN A 142 1.57 17.26 8.90
CA GLN A 142 1.57 17.48 7.46
C GLN A 142 2.94 18.03 7.02
N GLY A 143 3.54 17.45 5.98
CA GLY A 143 4.86 17.89 5.50
C GLY A 143 5.27 17.28 4.16
N ASP A 144 6.22 17.95 3.51
CA ASP A 144 6.81 17.51 2.24
C ASP A 144 8.15 16.83 2.50
N ILE A 145 8.28 15.56 2.08
CA ILE A 145 9.51 14.76 2.23
C ILE A 145 10.72 15.39 1.55
N THR A 146 10.54 16.28 0.57
CA THR A 146 11.66 16.95 -0.13
C THR A 146 12.31 18.06 0.70
N SER A 147 11.71 18.47 1.83
CA SER A 147 12.23 19.50 2.73
C SER A 147 11.64 19.35 4.14
N LEU A 148 12.15 18.41 4.93
CA LEU A 148 11.65 18.12 6.27
C LEU A 148 12.28 19.05 7.31
N SER A 149 11.45 19.67 8.15
CA SER A 149 11.88 20.48 9.31
C SER A 149 12.32 19.60 10.49
N LEU A 150 13.24 18.67 10.25
CA LEU A 150 13.83 17.76 11.22
C LEU A 150 15.34 17.94 11.25
N ALA A 151 15.96 17.74 12.41
CA ALA A 151 17.41 17.86 12.55
C ALA A 151 18.15 16.71 11.85
N ASP A 152 19.35 16.99 11.36
CA ASP A 152 20.25 15.98 10.81
C ASP A 152 20.54 14.91 11.88
N ASN A 153 20.69 13.66 11.45
CA ASN A 153 21.13 12.56 12.31
C ASN A 153 20.29 12.37 13.59
N SER A 154 18.99 12.67 13.55
CA SER A 154 18.15 12.76 14.76
C SER A 154 17.25 11.56 14.99
N ILE A 155 16.99 10.72 13.99
CA ILE A 155 16.00 9.64 14.08
C ILE A 155 16.65 8.27 13.91
N LYS A 156 16.35 7.33 14.82
CA LYS A 156 16.92 5.97 14.81
C LYS A 156 16.11 4.95 14.01
N SER A 157 14.84 5.20 13.75
CA SER A 157 13.96 4.24 13.07
C SER A 157 12.98 4.99 12.17
N ILE A 158 13.11 4.79 10.86
CA ILE A 158 12.32 5.46 9.83
C ILE A 158 11.72 4.42 8.88
N SER A 159 10.44 4.53 8.55
CA SER A 159 9.85 3.87 7.38
C SER A 159 9.47 4.89 6.30
N CYS A 160 9.59 4.47 5.04
CA CYS A 160 9.09 5.21 3.89
C CYS A 160 8.66 4.20 2.83
N LEU A 161 7.37 3.84 2.84
CA LEU A 161 6.87 2.70 2.09
C LEU A 161 5.91 3.17 1.00
N HIS A 162 6.17 2.79 -0.26
CA HIS A 162 5.38 3.22 -1.42
C HIS A 162 5.13 4.74 -1.46
N THR A 163 6.20 5.52 -1.34
CA THR A 163 6.14 6.98 -1.26
C THR A 163 7.07 7.66 -2.26
N ILE A 164 8.39 7.36 -2.21
CA ILE A 164 9.42 8.04 -3.02
C ILE A 164 9.15 7.97 -4.52
N GLU A 165 8.59 6.86 -5.00
CA GLU A 165 8.28 6.65 -6.41
C GLU A 165 7.24 7.64 -6.95
N HIS A 166 6.40 8.21 -6.08
CA HIS A 166 5.35 9.15 -6.44
C HIS A 166 5.83 10.61 -6.47
N ILE A 167 6.91 10.93 -5.76
CA ILE A 167 7.31 12.31 -5.48
C ILE A 167 7.67 13.06 -6.77
N GLY A 168 7.06 14.23 -6.94
CA GLY A 168 7.27 15.13 -8.06
C GLY A 168 6.51 14.75 -9.34
N LEU A 169 5.56 13.80 -9.23
CA LEU A 169 4.64 13.43 -10.32
C LEU A 169 3.28 14.12 -10.22
N GLY A 170 3.05 14.90 -9.16
CA GLY A 170 1.81 15.65 -8.94
C GLY A 170 0.60 14.78 -8.59
N ARG A 171 0.81 13.52 -8.22
CA ARG A 171 -0.26 12.56 -7.90
C ARG A 171 -1.08 13.01 -6.70
N TYR A 172 -0.43 13.62 -5.72
CA TYR A 172 -1.05 13.98 -4.44
C TYR A 172 -1.19 15.49 -4.25
N GLY A 173 -1.04 16.26 -5.33
CA GLY A 173 -1.01 17.73 -5.29
C GLY A 173 0.37 18.30 -4.97
N ASP A 174 1.41 17.46 -4.90
CA ASP A 174 2.80 17.86 -4.85
C ASP A 174 3.22 18.63 -6.12
N PRO A 175 4.16 19.59 -6.03
CA PRO A 175 4.68 20.26 -7.22
C PRO A 175 5.32 19.28 -8.20
N ILE A 176 5.19 19.55 -9.50
CA ILE A 176 5.91 18.77 -10.52
C ILE A 176 7.41 19.01 -10.38
N ASP A 177 8.13 17.94 -10.07
CA ASP A 177 9.59 17.95 -9.93
C ASP A 177 10.15 16.59 -10.37
N PRO A 178 10.72 16.48 -11.59
CA PRO A 178 11.31 15.24 -12.06
C PRO A 178 12.37 14.65 -11.09
N LEU A 179 13.04 15.50 -10.31
CA LEU A 179 14.08 15.13 -9.35
C LEU A 179 13.57 15.01 -7.90
N GLY A 180 12.27 15.18 -7.66
CA GLY A 180 11.67 15.16 -6.32
C GLY A 180 11.98 13.88 -5.54
N HIS A 181 11.93 12.72 -6.20
CA HIS A 181 12.35 11.43 -5.62
C HIS A 181 13.80 11.44 -5.09
N LEU A 182 14.74 12.09 -5.79
CA LEU A 182 16.14 12.19 -5.32
C LEU A 182 16.27 13.14 -4.13
N LYS A 183 15.47 14.22 -4.08
CA LYS A 183 15.42 15.11 -2.92
C LYS A 183 14.88 14.38 -1.69
N GLY A 184 13.81 13.60 -1.84
CA GLY A 184 13.27 12.77 -0.76
C GLY A 184 14.27 11.72 -0.26
N ILE A 185 14.99 11.03 -1.16
CA ILE A 185 16.05 10.09 -0.78
C ILE A 185 17.16 10.76 0.02
N LYS A 186 17.58 11.98 -0.37
CA LYS A 186 18.58 12.75 0.38
C LYS A 186 18.07 13.15 1.76
N GLU A 187 16.82 13.58 1.88
CA GLU A 187 16.22 13.96 3.16
C GLU A 187 16.14 12.76 4.12
N LEU A 188 15.75 11.57 3.64
CA LEU A 188 15.75 10.35 4.44
C LEU A 188 17.14 10.02 5.00
N GLN A 189 18.19 10.14 4.17
CA GLN A 189 19.57 9.93 4.61
C GLN A 189 20.04 10.99 5.61
N ARG A 190 19.67 12.26 5.39
CA ARG A 190 20.05 13.39 6.24
C ARG A 190 19.51 13.23 7.67
N ILE A 191 18.22 12.92 7.81
CA ILE A 191 17.55 12.87 9.13
C ILE A 191 17.85 11.58 9.90
N LEU A 192 18.21 10.48 9.22
CA LEU A 192 18.54 9.22 9.85
C LEU A 192 19.83 9.34 10.67
N ALA A 193 19.78 8.96 11.94
CA ALA A 193 20.90 8.97 12.87
C ALA A 193 21.90 7.83 12.58
N PRO A 194 23.19 7.98 12.93
CA PRO A 194 24.16 6.89 12.91
C PRO A 194 23.66 5.67 13.69
N GLY A 195 23.81 4.46 13.14
CA GLY A 195 23.23 3.23 13.68
C GLY A 195 21.70 3.17 13.64
N GLY A 196 21.05 4.12 12.95
CA GLY A 196 19.62 4.12 12.70
C GLY A 196 19.27 3.26 11.47
N LYS A 197 18.05 2.74 11.46
CA LYS A 197 17.52 1.90 10.37
C LYS A 197 16.46 2.63 9.55
N LEU A 198 16.54 2.46 8.23
CA LEU A 198 15.53 2.88 7.26
C LEU A 198 14.87 1.65 6.65
N TYR A 199 13.55 1.53 6.82
CA TYR A 199 12.69 0.54 6.20
C TYR A 199 12.06 1.17 4.96
N PHE A 200 12.46 0.71 3.77
CA PHE A 200 12.14 1.38 2.51
C PHE A 200 11.50 0.40 1.52
N SER A 201 10.48 0.85 0.80
CA SER A 201 9.95 0.09 -0.34
C SER A 201 9.57 0.98 -1.50
N ALA A 202 9.75 0.42 -2.69
CA ALA A 202 9.36 1.03 -3.95
C ALA A 202 9.20 -0.04 -5.04
N PRO A 203 8.45 0.25 -6.11
CA PRO A 203 8.44 -0.57 -7.30
C PRO A 203 9.84 -0.66 -7.93
N ILE A 204 10.25 -1.89 -8.26
CA ILE A 204 11.54 -2.21 -8.87
C ILE A 204 11.38 -3.04 -10.16
N GLY A 205 12.38 -2.95 -11.04
CA GLY A 205 12.43 -3.63 -12.32
C GLY A 205 13.13 -2.80 -13.39
N LYS A 206 12.74 -3.00 -14.64
CA LYS A 206 13.19 -2.15 -15.76
C LYS A 206 12.81 -0.69 -15.51
N GLU A 207 13.83 0.13 -15.29
CA GLU A 207 13.68 1.52 -14.87
C GLU A 207 12.83 2.34 -15.83
N ARG A 208 11.78 2.99 -15.31
CA ARG A 208 10.87 3.84 -16.10
C ARG A 208 9.99 4.71 -15.22
N VAL A 209 9.36 5.70 -15.85
CA VAL A 209 8.30 6.51 -15.26
C VAL A 209 6.95 6.06 -15.82
N GLU A 210 6.02 5.70 -14.94
CA GLU A 210 4.60 5.59 -15.25
C GLU A 210 3.93 6.89 -14.78
N PHE A 211 3.93 7.90 -15.66
CA PHE A 211 3.61 9.29 -15.30
C PHE A 211 2.32 9.42 -14.48
N ASN A 212 2.37 10.26 -13.45
CA ASN A 212 1.33 10.47 -12.42
C ASN A 212 0.97 9.23 -11.57
N ALA A 213 1.31 8.00 -12.00
CA ALA A 213 1.11 6.80 -11.21
C ALA A 213 2.29 6.57 -10.25
N HIS A 214 3.48 6.27 -10.77
CA HIS A 214 4.69 5.96 -10.00
C HIS A 214 5.94 5.86 -10.90
N ARG A 215 7.11 5.73 -10.27
CA ARG A 215 8.36 5.28 -10.90
C ARG A 215 8.62 3.83 -10.59
N ILE A 216 9.29 3.15 -11.51
CA ILE A 216 9.88 1.83 -11.29
C ILE A 216 11.38 2.03 -11.42
N PHE A 217 12.11 1.60 -10.40
CA PHE A 217 13.56 1.81 -10.32
C PHE A 217 14.30 0.52 -10.71
N ASP A 218 15.44 0.64 -11.40
CA ASP A 218 16.42 -0.45 -11.33
C ASP A 218 16.80 -0.57 -9.84
N PRO A 219 16.76 -1.75 -9.22
CA PRO A 219 17.24 -1.93 -7.85
C PRO A 219 18.60 -1.29 -7.60
N SER A 220 19.54 -1.32 -8.56
CA SER A 220 20.85 -0.66 -8.42
C SER A 220 20.73 0.84 -8.24
N THR A 221 19.77 1.50 -8.88
CA THR A 221 19.51 2.93 -8.68
C THR A 221 19.15 3.22 -7.22
N ILE A 222 18.33 2.38 -6.58
CA ILE A 222 18.00 2.56 -5.16
C ILE A 222 19.27 2.40 -4.30
N ILE A 223 20.04 1.32 -4.52
CA ILE A 223 21.28 1.07 -3.78
C ILE A 223 22.27 2.23 -3.94
N ASP A 224 22.47 2.71 -5.17
CA ASP A 224 23.43 3.78 -5.48
C ASP A 224 22.98 5.14 -4.91
N LYS A 225 21.68 5.41 -4.80
CA LYS A 225 21.17 6.69 -4.29
C LYS A 225 21.07 6.76 -2.77
N PHE A 226 20.97 5.62 -2.09
CA PHE A 226 21.15 5.53 -0.64
C PHE A 226 22.64 5.36 -0.27
N SER A 227 23.51 6.19 -0.86
CA SER A 227 24.97 6.08 -0.76
C SER A 227 25.55 6.22 0.65
N ASP A 228 24.82 6.87 1.56
CA ASP A 228 25.26 7.09 2.94
C ASP A 228 24.85 5.92 3.87
N LEU A 229 24.12 4.94 3.34
CA LEU A 229 23.55 3.82 4.08
C LEU A 229 24.03 2.48 3.52
N ASN A 230 24.08 1.46 4.39
CA ASN A 230 24.35 0.09 3.97
C ASN A 230 23.04 -0.68 3.88
N LEU A 231 22.85 -1.45 2.80
CA LEU A 231 21.78 -2.44 2.72
C LEU A 231 22.12 -3.61 3.66
N ILE A 232 21.26 -3.86 4.65
CA ILE A 232 21.45 -4.95 5.63
C ILE A 232 20.44 -6.09 5.46
N ASP A 233 19.30 -5.85 4.81
CA ASP A 233 18.32 -6.89 4.51
C ASP A 233 17.50 -6.55 3.26
N PHE A 234 17.04 -7.57 2.55
CA PHE A 234 16.27 -7.43 1.33
C PHE A 234 15.29 -8.58 1.13
N ALA A 235 14.05 -8.22 0.80
CA ALA A 235 13.04 -9.12 0.27
C ALA A 235 12.35 -8.46 -0.93
N ALA A 236 11.56 -9.23 -1.68
CA ALA A 236 10.78 -8.68 -2.78
C ALA A 236 9.40 -9.30 -2.85
N ILE A 237 8.46 -8.59 -3.45
CA ILE A 237 7.14 -9.11 -3.78
C ILE A 237 7.07 -9.18 -5.30
N ASN A 238 6.91 -10.39 -5.82
CA ASN A 238 6.94 -10.64 -7.25
C ASN A 238 5.67 -10.11 -7.95
N LYS A 239 5.64 -10.16 -9.28
CA LYS A 239 4.48 -9.71 -10.09
C LYS A 239 3.19 -10.48 -9.80
N GLN A 240 3.27 -11.69 -9.24
CA GLN A 240 2.12 -12.50 -8.84
C GLN A 240 1.52 -12.03 -7.50
N GLY A 241 2.27 -11.20 -6.76
CA GLY A 241 1.89 -10.68 -5.46
C GLY A 241 2.34 -11.57 -4.30
N ASP A 242 3.31 -12.45 -4.52
CA ASP A 242 3.85 -13.34 -3.49
C ASP A 242 5.18 -12.78 -2.95
N LEU A 243 5.38 -12.92 -1.64
CA LEU A 243 6.66 -12.59 -0.99
C LEU A 243 7.74 -13.60 -1.40
N VAL A 244 8.90 -13.07 -1.79
CA VAL A 244 10.13 -13.82 -2.10
C VAL A 244 11.16 -13.47 -1.02
N GLU A 245 11.45 -14.44 -0.15
CA GLU A 245 12.41 -14.33 0.95
C GLU A 245 13.01 -15.74 1.21
N PRO A 246 14.35 -15.94 1.12
CA PRO A 246 15.36 -14.93 0.81
C PRO A 246 15.33 -14.47 -0.65
N ALA A 247 15.79 -13.24 -0.90
CA ALA A 247 15.90 -12.67 -2.23
C ALA A 247 17.23 -11.94 -2.41
N LYS A 248 17.68 -11.79 -3.67
CA LYS A 248 18.80 -10.92 -4.03
C LYS A 248 18.29 -9.84 -4.96
N TRP A 249 18.60 -8.58 -4.66
CA TRP A 249 18.09 -7.45 -5.46
C TRP A 249 18.55 -7.50 -6.92
N GLN A 250 19.71 -8.11 -7.19
CA GLN A 250 20.25 -8.29 -8.54
C GLN A 250 19.32 -9.11 -9.44
N ASP A 251 18.55 -10.04 -8.88
CA ASP A 251 17.64 -10.90 -9.63
C ASP A 251 16.42 -10.14 -10.16
N PHE A 252 16.20 -8.90 -9.69
CA PHE A 252 15.05 -8.07 -10.03
C PHE A 252 15.39 -6.91 -10.97
N ARG A 253 16.59 -6.84 -11.55
CA ARG A 253 16.96 -5.75 -12.48
C ARG A 253 16.21 -5.82 -13.81
N ASP A 254 16.08 -7.03 -14.35
CA ASP A 254 15.49 -7.25 -15.67
C ASP A 254 14.00 -7.64 -15.64
N VAL A 255 13.39 -7.69 -14.45
CA VAL A 255 11.95 -7.97 -14.35
C VAL A 255 11.13 -6.76 -14.79
N ASP A 256 9.94 -7.02 -15.31
CA ASP A 256 9.02 -5.97 -15.73
C ASP A 256 8.52 -5.13 -14.54
N TYR A 257 8.23 -5.80 -13.41
CA TYR A 257 7.69 -5.18 -12.21
C TYR A 257 7.79 -6.14 -11.01
N ALA A 258 8.23 -5.62 -9.87
CA ALA A 258 8.14 -6.20 -8.54
C ALA A 258 8.11 -5.05 -7.51
N CYS A 259 7.86 -5.33 -6.24
CA CYS A 259 8.11 -4.37 -5.15
C CYS A 259 9.34 -4.82 -4.37
N GLY A 260 10.33 -3.93 -4.22
CA GLY A 260 11.51 -4.19 -3.41
C GLY A 260 11.29 -3.74 -1.98
N LEU A 261 11.66 -4.60 -1.02
CA LEU A 261 11.61 -4.33 0.41
C LEU A 261 13.04 -4.27 0.93
N PHE A 262 13.50 -3.08 1.29
CA PHE A 262 14.87 -2.81 1.68
C PHE A 262 14.94 -2.41 3.15
N VAL A 263 15.92 -2.96 3.87
CA VAL A 263 16.31 -2.43 5.18
C VAL A 263 17.74 -1.91 5.06
N PHE A 264 17.87 -0.61 5.25
CA PHE A 264 19.15 0.08 5.29
C PHE A 264 19.53 0.44 6.72
N GLU A 265 20.83 0.53 6.98
CA GLU A 265 21.39 1.03 8.23
C GLU A 265 22.45 2.09 7.96
N LYS A 266 22.43 3.17 8.74
CA LYS A 266 23.47 4.20 8.67
C LYS A 266 24.69 3.79 9.48
N CYS A 267 25.89 3.89 8.91
CA CYS A 267 27.12 3.60 9.63
C CYS A 267 27.22 4.38 10.95
N VAL A 268 27.75 3.72 12.00
CA VAL A 268 28.21 4.38 13.21
C VAL A 268 29.65 4.81 12.95
N ASN A 269 29.87 6.10 12.74
CA ASN A 269 31.22 6.68 12.69
C ASN A 269 31.77 6.88 14.10
#